data_AF-A0A096CLL5-F1
#
_entry.id   AF-A0A096CLL5-F1
#
_cell.length_a   1.000
_cell.length_b   1.000
_cell.length_c   1.000
_cell.angle_alpha   90.00
_cell.angle_beta   90.00
_cell.angle_gamma   90.00
#
_symmetry.space_group_name_H-M   'P 1'
#
loop_
_entity.id
_entity.type
_entity.pdbx_description
1 polymer ?
#
loop_
_entity_poly.entity_id
_entity_poly.type
_entity_poly.pdbx_seq_one_letter_code
_entity_poly.pdbx_strand_id
1 'polypeptide(L)'
;MANKVSVITVVFNDVTHIRETIESYFSQTWEDKEYIVIDGGSTDGTLNVIKEYTDRITYWISEKDNGMYDAINKGILHSTGDWINILNSGDTFASPEALSLAITQGDTENTDVIYGDSIEIGKNYEKIVIASDNPNKMNDHVIYRHGSSLVRKSVQEAYLYDLSKKKILSYALDWNMIYSVFKAGYKFKKVNVTIEKYRVDGMSNHIYKNLWYNYLITSEQRFNVKKISIFLTKVIVNAFTHSFIYPFLKGFGTEFILNDALPHIPFWFVRRFYLKTLGVKIGEESFIMKTNYFMNPWRLKIGKHSHINRGCLIDARAGITIGNNVSISHNVNLITGSHNPQSRYFEAVFSPISIDDYCWLGVGCTILKGVHIGKGAVVCAGAVVTKDVAPYSIVAGVPAKEISNRTQQLEYNCYGYLPFT
;
A
#
# COMPACT_ATOMS: atom_id res chain seq x y z
N MET A 1 -24.10 -17.48 -17.92
CA MET A 1 -22.86 -18.10 -18.42
C MET A 1 -22.26 -18.92 -17.30
N ALA A 2 -21.74 -20.11 -17.61
CA ALA A 2 -20.94 -20.86 -16.64
C ALA A 2 -19.69 -20.03 -16.33
N ASN A 3 -19.31 -19.96 -15.05
CA ASN A 3 -18.11 -19.26 -14.59
C ASN A 3 -17.34 -20.21 -13.66
N LYS A 4 -17.24 -21.47 -14.08
CA LYS A 4 -16.63 -22.51 -13.26
C LYS A 4 -15.16 -22.18 -13.08
N VAL A 5 -14.66 -22.22 -11.85
CA VAL A 5 -13.25 -21.91 -11.54
C VAL A 5 -12.47 -23.20 -11.29
N SER A 6 -11.45 -23.47 -12.11
CA SER A 6 -10.46 -24.51 -11.84
C SER A 6 -9.34 -23.92 -11.01
N VAL A 7 -9.20 -24.40 -9.77
CA VAL A 7 -8.06 -24.06 -8.92
C VAL A 7 -7.04 -25.18 -9.03
N ILE A 8 -5.84 -24.82 -9.48
CA ILE A 8 -4.73 -25.76 -9.67
C ILE A 8 -3.70 -25.51 -8.58
N THR A 9 -3.43 -26.55 -7.80
CA THR A 9 -2.35 -26.57 -6.81
C THR A 9 -1.26 -27.52 -7.27
N VAL A 10 -0.03 -27.02 -7.29
CA VAL A 10 1.17 -27.84 -7.51
C VAL A 10 1.97 -27.93 -6.23
N VAL A 11 2.57 -29.10 -6.00
CA VAL A 11 3.27 -29.38 -4.76
C VAL A 11 4.45 -30.34 -5.00
N PHE A 12 5.56 -30.10 -4.30
CA PHE A 12 6.69 -31.02 -4.24
C PHE A 12 7.40 -30.88 -2.89
N ASN A 13 7.37 -31.94 -2.09
CA ASN A 13 7.92 -32.01 -0.74
C ASN A 13 7.51 -30.83 0.16
N ASP A 14 6.20 -30.66 0.35
CA ASP A 14 5.64 -29.62 1.22
C ASP A 14 4.50 -30.14 2.11
N VAL A 15 4.79 -31.20 2.87
CA VAL A 15 3.84 -31.82 3.81
C VAL A 15 3.35 -30.83 4.88
N THR A 16 4.18 -29.84 5.20
CA THR A 16 3.92 -28.84 6.24
C THR A 16 2.78 -27.89 5.91
N HIS A 17 2.60 -27.53 4.63
CA HIS A 17 1.69 -26.45 4.26
C HIS A 17 0.57 -26.89 3.31
N ILE A 18 0.72 -27.99 2.58
CA ILE A 18 -0.27 -28.43 1.59
C ILE A 18 -1.69 -28.55 2.16
N ARG A 19 -1.85 -29.02 3.40
CA ARG A 19 -3.17 -29.12 4.05
C ARG A 19 -3.86 -27.76 4.15
N GLU A 20 -3.12 -26.74 4.57
CA GLU A 20 -3.63 -25.37 4.71
C GLU A 20 -4.12 -24.82 3.36
N THR A 21 -3.35 -25.05 2.30
CA THR A 21 -3.71 -24.68 0.93
C THR A 21 -5.01 -25.38 0.49
N ILE A 22 -5.10 -26.70 0.67
CA ILE A 22 -6.29 -27.50 0.32
C ILE A 22 -7.54 -27.01 1.06
N GLU A 23 -7.44 -26.81 2.38
CA GLU A 23 -8.57 -26.34 3.19
C GLU A 23 -9.01 -24.93 2.80
N SER A 24 -8.06 -24.05 2.42
CA SER A 24 -8.40 -22.71 1.94
C SER A 24 -9.25 -22.74 0.67
N TYR A 25 -8.99 -23.67 -0.25
CA TYR A 25 -9.83 -23.90 -1.42
C TYR A 25 -11.23 -24.37 -1.03
N PHE A 26 -11.33 -25.37 -0.16
CA PHE A 26 -12.63 -25.92 0.25
C PHE A 26 -13.47 -24.91 1.04
N SER A 27 -12.84 -23.98 1.74
CA SER A 27 -13.52 -22.88 2.43
C SER A 27 -14.17 -21.85 1.50
N GLN A 28 -13.83 -21.83 0.20
CA GLN A 28 -14.38 -20.83 -0.72
C GLN A 28 -15.90 -20.97 -0.88
N THR A 29 -16.61 -19.85 -0.82
CA THR A 29 -18.08 -19.76 -0.96
C THR A 29 -18.59 -19.85 -2.40
N TRP A 30 -17.69 -19.76 -3.38
CA TRP A 30 -18.04 -20.00 -4.78
C TRP A 30 -18.19 -21.50 -5.02
N GLU A 31 -19.41 -21.97 -5.32
CA GLU A 31 -19.71 -23.41 -5.44
C GLU A 31 -19.31 -24.02 -6.79
N ASP A 32 -19.37 -23.23 -7.88
CA ASP A 32 -19.01 -23.70 -9.22
C ASP A 32 -17.49 -23.66 -9.40
N LYS A 33 -16.81 -24.60 -8.73
CA LYS A 33 -15.36 -24.74 -8.71
C LYS A 33 -14.94 -26.20 -8.79
N GLU A 34 -13.74 -26.43 -9.30
CA GLU A 34 -13.08 -27.73 -9.25
C GLU A 34 -11.64 -27.59 -8.75
N TYR A 35 -11.12 -28.69 -8.23
CA TYR A 35 -9.79 -28.72 -7.64
C TYR A 35 -8.90 -29.73 -8.32
N ILE A 36 -7.71 -29.26 -8.69
CA ILE A 36 -6.72 -30.03 -9.43
C ILE A 36 -5.41 -29.98 -8.66
N VAL A 37 -4.91 -31.14 -8.24
CA VAL A 37 -3.66 -31.24 -7.46
C VAL A 37 -2.62 -32.03 -8.24
N ILE A 38 -1.49 -31.39 -8.58
CA ILE A 38 -0.37 -32.03 -9.28
C ILE A 38 0.81 -32.12 -8.32
N ASP A 39 1.09 -33.33 -7.85
CA ASP A 39 2.24 -33.64 -7.00
C ASP A 39 3.44 -34.08 -7.84
N GLY A 40 4.59 -33.43 -7.65
CA GLY A 40 5.83 -33.68 -8.38
C GLY A 40 6.58 -34.97 -8.00
N GLY A 41 5.89 -35.94 -7.39
CA GLY A 41 6.47 -37.18 -6.86
C GLY A 41 7.10 -36.97 -5.48
N SER A 42 6.35 -36.40 -4.54
CA SER A 42 6.84 -36.10 -3.19
C SER A 42 7.16 -37.35 -2.36
N THR A 43 8.15 -37.23 -1.47
CA THR A 43 8.63 -38.31 -0.59
C THR A 43 8.56 -37.98 0.90
N ASP A 44 8.12 -36.77 1.26
CA ASP A 44 8.10 -36.24 2.63
C ASP A 44 6.79 -36.48 3.39
N GLY A 45 5.85 -37.21 2.78
CA GLY A 45 4.50 -37.44 3.32
C GLY A 45 3.42 -36.53 2.73
N THR A 46 3.75 -35.58 1.84
CA THR A 46 2.78 -34.76 1.10
C THR A 46 1.67 -35.60 0.46
N LEU A 47 2.04 -36.70 -0.20
CA LEU A 47 1.08 -37.59 -0.86
C LEU A 47 0.07 -38.21 0.11
N ASN A 48 0.47 -38.48 1.36
CA ASN A 48 -0.45 -39.01 2.37
C ASN A 48 -1.52 -37.98 2.72
N VAL A 49 -1.14 -36.70 2.82
CA VAL A 49 -2.09 -35.61 3.05
C VAL A 49 -3.05 -35.49 1.87
N ILE A 50 -2.57 -35.50 0.62
CA ILE A 50 -3.43 -35.43 -0.58
C ILE A 50 -4.45 -36.58 -0.58
N LYS A 51 -4.01 -37.80 -0.21
CA LYS A 51 -4.86 -39.01 -0.15
C LYS A 51 -6.03 -38.88 0.82
N GLU A 52 -5.96 -38.02 1.83
CA GLU A 52 -7.08 -37.79 2.76
C GLU A 52 -8.24 -37.01 2.10
N TYR A 53 -7.99 -36.33 0.98
CA TYR A 53 -8.96 -35.46 0.30
C TYR A 53 -9.40 -35.99 -1.06
N THR A 54 -8.97 -37.17 -1.50
CA THR A 54 -9.17 -37.65 -2.87
C THR A 54 -10.64 -37.75 -3.28
N ASP A 55 -11.53 -38.05 -2.34
CA ASP A 55 -12.97 -38.13 -2.58
C ASP A 55 -13.59 -36.76 -2.91
N ARG A 56 -12.88 -35.67 -2.63
CA ARG A 56 -13.30 -34.28 -2.84
C ARG A 56 -12.48 -33.55 -3.91
N ILE A 57 -11.36 -34.11 -4.36
CA ILE A 57 -10.50 -33.54 -5.39
C ILE A 57 -10.98 -34.02 -6.76
N THR A 58 -11.19 -33.10 -7.70
CA THR A 58 -11.71 -33.42 -9.04
C THR A 58 -10.70 -34.19 -9.88
N TYR A 59 -9.43 -33.79 -9.82
CA TYR A 59 -8.32 -34.50 -10.46
C TYR A 59 -7.06 -34.38 -9.62
N TRP A 60 -6.33 -35.48 -9.47
CA TRP A 60 -5.00 -35.44 -8.89
C TRP A 60 -4.08 -36.46 -9.54
N ILE A 61 -2.79 -36.15 -9.54
CA ILE A 61 -1.73 -37.07 -9.98
C ILE A 61 -0.48 -36.85 -9.13
N SER A 62 0.26 -37.93 -8.89
CA SER A 62 1.58 -37.88 -8.25
C SER A 62 2.59 -38.57 -9.17
N GLU A 63 3.43 -37.76 -9.81
CA GLU A 63 4.46 -38.23 -10.72
C GLU A 63 5.60 -37.23 -10.81
N LYS A 64 6.80 -37.71 -11.19
CA LYS A 64 7.95 -36.83 -11.36
C LYS A 64 7.67 -35.80 -12.46
N ASP A 65 7.96 -34.54 -12.16
CA ASP A 65 7.85 -33.43 -13.11
C ASP A 65 9.21 -32.80 -13.45
N ASN A 66 9.21 -31.92 -14.44
CA ASN A 66 10.36 -31.10 -14.82
C ASN A 66 10.34 -29.72 -14.14
N GLY A 67 9.81 -29.65 -12.92
CA GLY A 67 9.65 -28.46 -12.09
C GLY A 67 8.24 -27.88 -12.08
N MET A 68 8.00 -26.96 -11.14
CA MET A 68 6.69 -26.34 -10.85
C MET A 68 5.84 -25.96 -12.08
N TYR A 69 6.41 -25.33 -13.10
CA TYR A 69 5.64 -24.92 -14.29
C TYR A 69 5.24 -26.05 -15.22
N ASP A 70 5.98 -27.17 -15.21
CA ASP A 70 5.57 -28.40 -15.89
C ASP A 70 4.31 -28.98 -15.21
N ALA A 71 4.33 -29.05 -13.88
CA ALA A 71 3.16 -29.43 -13.09
C ALA A 71 1.97 -28.49 -13.31
N ILE A 72 2.20 -27.17 -13.37
CA ILE A 72 1.12 -26.20 -13.64
C ILE A 72 0.52 -26.44 -15.04
N ASN A 73 1.36 -26.64 -16.07
CA ASN A 73 0.90 -26.95 -17.42
C ASN A 73 0.03 -28.22 -17.46
N LYS A 74 0.44 -29.29 -16.76
CA LYS A 74 -0.37 -30.52 -16.63
C LYS A 74 -1.74 -30.21 -16.02
N GLY A 75 -1.77 -29.44 -14.93
CA GLY A 75 -3.01 -29.02 -14.29
C GLY A 75 -3.92 -28.20 -15.21
N ILE A 76 -3.36 -27.28 -16.00
CA ILE A 76 -4.12 -26.47 -16.97
C ILE A 76 -4.79 -27.38 -18.01
N LEU A 77 -4.05 -28.35 -18.55
CA LEU A 77 -4.56 -29.27 -19.58
C LEU A 77 -5.64 -30.22 -19.05
N HIS A 78 -5.69 -30.48 -17.74
CA HIS A 78 -6.74 -31.27 -17.09
C HIS A 78 -7.96 -30.45 -16.62
N SER A 79 -7.88 -29.12 -16.68
CA SER A 79 -8.97 -28.24 -16.25
C SER A 79 -10.19 -28.33 -17.16
N THR A 80 -11.37 -28.16 -16.58
CA THR A 80 -12.67 -28.11 -17.28
C THR A 80 -13.41 -26.80 -17.03
N GLY A 81 -12.99 -25.99 -16.05
CA GLY A 81 -13.57 -24.69 -15.74
C GLY A 81 -13.31 -23.63 -16.80
N ASP A 82 -14.12 -22.57 -16.77
CA ASP A 82 -14.02 -21.41 -17.65
C ASP A 82 -12.85 -20.49 -17.26
N TRP A 83 -12.47 -20.52 -15.98
CA TRP A 83 -11.43 -19.68 -15.38
C TRP A 83 -10.40 -20.54 -14.64
N ILE A 84 -9.13 -20.18 -14.77
CA ILE A 84 -8.01 -20.85 -14.13
C ILE A 84 -7.41 -19.96 -13.05
N ASN A 85 -7.29 -20.48 -11.84
CA ASN A 85 -6.49 -19.91 -10.76
C ASN A 85 -5.37 -20.88 -10.38
N ILE A 86 -4.15 -20.36 -10.16
CA ILE A 86 -3.01 -21.15 -9.71
C ILE A 86 -2.73 -20.82 -8.26
N LEU A 87 -2.94 -21.78 -7.35
CA LEU A 87 -2.70 -21.61 -5.92
C LEU A 87 -1.65 -22.65 -5.49
N ASN A 88 -0.38 -22.26 -5.46
CA ASN A 88 0.72 -23.17 -5.14
C ASN A 88 0.63 -23.65 -3.68
N SER A 89 1.20 -24.82 -3.39
CA SER A 89 1.36 -25.26 -2.01
C SER A 89 2.14 -24.23 -1.18
N GLY A 90 1.64 -23.95 0.02
CA GLY A 90 2.18 -22.91 0.89
C GLY A 90 1.44 -21.58 0.82
N ASP A 91 0.63 -21.37 -0.22
CA ASP A 91 -0.24 -20.21 -0.40
C ASP A 91 -1.70 -20.55 -0.03
N THR A 92 -2.50 -19.54 0.28
CA THR A 92 -3.92 -19.70 0.65
C THR A 92 -4.79 -18.61 0.03
N PHE A 93 -6.09 -18.84 -0.11
CA PHE A 93 -7.01 -17.74 -0.39
C PHE A 93 -7.10 -16.79 0.82
N ALA A 94 -7.22 -15.48 0.56
CA ALA A 94 -7.21 -14.48 1.62
C ALA A 94 -8.48 -14.44 2.47
N SER A 95 -9.60 -14.91 1.93
CA SER A 95 -10.90 -15.04 2.62
C SER A 95 -11.76 -16.11 1.95
N PRO A 96 -12.77 -16.69 2.64
CA PRO A 96 -13.76 -17.59 2.05
C PRO A 96 -14.53 -16.99 0.85
N GLU A 97 -14.61 -15.66 0.75
CA GLU A 97 -15.35 -14.97 -0.31
C GLU A 97 -14.46 -14.58 -1.51
N ALA A 98 -13.15 -14.85 -1.47
CA ALA A 98 -12.19 -14.36 -2.45
C ALA A 98 -12.57 -14.68 -3.91
N LEU A 99 -12.87 -15.95 -4.22
CA LEU A 99 -13.29 -16.36 -5.58
C LEU A 99 -14.63 -15.73 -5.98
N SER A 100 -15.61 -15.75 -5.08
CA SER A 100 -16.96 -15.23 -5.33
C SER A 100 -16.92 -13.73 -5.66
N LEU A 101 -16.16 -12.97 -4.87
CA LEU A 101 -15.97 -11.53 -5.09
C LEU A 101 -15.19 -11.25 -6.38
N ALA A 102 -14.14 -12.03 -6.67
CA ALA A 102 -13.34 -11.84 -7.87
C ALA A 102 -14.15 -12.07 -9.15
N ILE A 103 -14.94 -13.16 -9.20
CA ILE A 103 -15.84 -13.45 -10.33
C ILE A 103 -16.92 -12.38 -10.46
N THR A 104 -17.58 -12.02 -9.36
CA THR A 104 -18.69 -11.04 -9.37
C THR A 104 -18.24 -9.64 -9.80
N GLN A 105 -17.04 -9.20 -9.39
CA GLN A 105 -16.50 -7.88 -9.76
C GLN A 105 -15.76 -7.87 -11.10
N GLY A 106 -15.44 -9.04 -11.65
CA GLY A 106 -14.49 -9.21 -12.74
C GLY A 106 -14.99 -8.90 -14.15
N ASP A 107 -16.28 -8.61 -14.34
CA ASP A 107 -16.90 -8.43 -15.68
C ASP A 107 -16.56 -9.61 -16.60
N THR A 108 -17.03 -10.80 -16.22
CA THR A 108 -16.62 -12.07 -16.84
C THR A 108 -17.03 -12.23 -18.31
N GLU A 109 -17.83 -11.31 -18.86
CA GLU A 109 -18.22 -11.29 -20.27
C GLU A 109 -17.18 -10.57 -21.13
N ASN A 110 -16.52 -9.54 -20.60
CA ASN A 110 -15.65 -8.65 -21.37
C ASN A 110 -14.17 -8.68 -20.96
N THR A 111 -13.80 -9.53 -20.00
CA THR A 111 -12.45 -9.61 -19.44
C THR A 111 -11.79 -10.94 -19.75
N ASP A 112 -10.48 -10.99 -19.99
CA ASP A 112 -9.74 -12.24 -20.20
C ASP A 112 -8.89 -12.65 -19.01
N VAL A 113 -8.47 -11.66 -18.20
CA VAL A 113 -7.72 -11.84 -16.96
C VAL A 113 -8.30 -10.95 -15.87
N ILE A 114 -8.81 -11.58 -14.81
CA ILE A 114 -9.23 -10.91 -13.57
C ILE A 114 -8.05 -10.98 -12.59
N TYR A 115 -7.70 -9.88 -11.95
CA TYR A 115 -6.62 -9.89 -10.95
C TYR A 115 -6.93 -8.96 -9.78
N GLY A 116 -6.37 -9.28 -8.62
CA GLY A 116 -6.62 -8.57 -7.37
C GLY A 116 -5.37 -8.32 -6.55
N ASP A 117 -5.59 -7.80 -5.35
CA ASP A 117 -4.55 -7.56 -4.36
C ASP A 117 -4.14 -8.90 -3.69
N SER A 118 -3.04 -8.88 -2.95
CA SER A 118 -2.55 -10.04 -2.20
C SER A 118 -2.05 -9.66 -0.81
N ILE A 119 -1.83 -10.66 0.04
CA ILE A 119 -1.19 -10.48 1.34
C ILE A 119 0.15 -11.22 1.34
N GLU A 120 1.19 -10.47 1.63
CA GLU A 120 2.53 -10.98 1.90
C GLU A 120 2.67 -11.29 3.38
N ILE A 121 2.99 -12.55 3.70
CA ILE A 121 3.23 -13.03 5.06
C ILE A 121 4.75 -13.18 5.27
N GLY A 122 5.31 -12.29 6.09
CA GLY A 122 6.68 -12.37 6.58
C GLY A 122 6.75 -12.94 8.00
N LYS A 123 7.97 -13.14 8.51
CA LYS A 123 8.20 -13.76 9.84
C LYS A 123 7.41 -13.13 10.99
N ASN A 124 7.24 -11.81 10.97
CA ASN A 124 6.58 -11.03 12.03
C ASN A 124 5.63 -9.96 11.46
N TYR A 125 5.17 -10.10 10.22
CA TYR A 125 4.26 -9.12 9.62
C TYR A 125 3.36 -9.75 8.55
N GLU A 126 2.19 -9.15 8.38
CA GLU A 126 1.35 -9.32 7.20
C GLU A 126 1.22 -7.97 6.51
N LYS A 127 1.36 -7.95 5.18
CA LYS A 127 1.31 -6.72 4.40
C LYS A 127 0.45 -6.92 3.16
N ILE A 128 -0.55 -6.07 2.99
CA ILE A 128 -1.34 -6.02 1.74
C ILE A 128 -0.44 -5.45 0.62
N VAL A 129 -0.38 -6.17 -0.49
CA VAL A 129 0.28 -5.80 -1.74
C VAL A 129 -0.81 -5.44 -2.75
N ILE A 130 -0.92 -4.13 -3.02
CA ILE A 130 -1.96 -3.60 -3.91
C ILE A 130 -1.52 -3.77 -5.36
N ALA A 131 -2.36 -4.42 -6.17
CA ALA A 131 -2.16 -4.57 -7.61
C ALA A 131 -2.41 -3.24 -8.34
N SER A 132 -1.71 -3.02 -9.46
CA SER A 132 -1.86 -1.74 -10.18
C SER A 132 -3.17 -1.68 -10.96
N ASP A 133 -3.85 -0.53 -10.92
CA ASP A 133 -5.06 -0.25 -11.73
C ASP A 133 -4.77 0.01 -13.23
N ASN A 134 -3.50 -0.02 -13.65
CA ASN A 134 -3.07 0.34 -14.99
C ASN A 134 -2.28 -0.82 -15.64
N PRO A 135 -2.93 -1.64 -16.48
CA PRO A 135 -2.30 -2.74 -17.21
C PRO A 135 -1.07 -2.31 -18.03
N ASN A 136 -1.02 -1.07 -18.53
CA ASN A 136 0.09 -0.60 -19.35
C ASN A 136 1.44 -0.56 -18.60
N LYS A 137 1.44 -0.61 -17.26
CA LYS A 137 2.68 -0.75 -16.48
C LYS A 137 3.38 -2.11 -16.68
N MET A 138 2.68 -3.12 -17.22
CA MET A 138 3.26 -4.40 -17.66
C MET A 138 4.32 -4.22 -18.75
N ASN A 139 4.33 -3.08 -19.44
CA ASN A 139 5.46 -2.76 -20.29
C ASN A 139 6.78 -2.74 -19.51
N ASP A 140 6.80 -2.44 -18.21
CA ASP A 140 8.04 -2.24 -17.45
C ASP A 140 8.27 -3.25 -16.32
N HIS A 141 7.20 -3.86 -15.78
CA HIS A 141 7.27 -4.86 -14.70
C HIS A 141 5.90 -5.52 -14.48
N VAL A 142 5.89 -6.70 -13.85
CA VAL A 142 4.67 -7.37 -13.39
C VAL A 142 3.89 -6.48 -12.40
N ILE A 143 2.55 -6.49 -12.48
CA ILE A 143 1.68 -5.56 -11.73
C ILE A 143 0.75 -6.24 -10.72
N TYR A 144 0.73 -7.57 -10.68
CA TYR A 144 -0.05 -8.40 -9.75
C TYR A 144 0.68 -9.74 -9.51
N ARG A 145 0.33 -10.49 -8.47
CA ARG A 145 0.90 -11.82 -8.19
C ARG A 145 0.12 -12.90 -8.94
N HIS A 146 0.78 -13.87 -9.56
CA HIS A 146 0.11 -14.81 -10.46
C HIS A 146 -1.04 -15.59 -9.77
N GLY A 147 -0.90 -15.99 -8.50
CA GLY A 147 -1.96 -16.68 -7.76
C GLY A 147 -3.11 -15.77 -7.33
N SER A 148 -2.93 -14.46 -7.42
CA SER A 148 -3.95 -13.43 -7.24
C SER A 148 -4.66 -13.07 -8.55
N SER A 149 -4.82 -14.06 -9.44
CA SER A 149 -5.50 -13.86 -10.73
C SER A 149 -6.34 -15.06 -11.15
N LEU A 150 -7.34 -14.79 -11.97
CA LEU A 150 -8.13 -15.77 -12.70
C LEU A 150 -7.98 -15.47 -14.19
N VAL A 151 -7.48 -16.43 -14.95
CA VAL A 151 -7.26 -16.31 -16.40
C VAL A 151 -8.29 -17.17 -17.12
N ARG A 152 -8.93 -16.66 -18.18
CA ARG A 152 -9.82 -17.49 -19.00
C ARG A 152 -9.08 -18.73 -19.47
N LYS A 153 -9.71 -19.90 -19.36
CA LYS A 153 -9.10 -21.18 -19.75
C LYS A 153 -8.55 -21.15 -21.18
N SER A 154 -9.34 -20.66 -22.14
CA SER A 154 -8.91 -20.58 -23.55
C SER A 154 -7.65 -19.72 -23.75
N VAL A 155 -7.44 -18.71 -22.90
CA VAL A 155 -6.24 -17.88 -22.91
C VAL A 155 -5.09 -18.60 -22.23
N GLN A 156 -5.33 -19.20 -21.05
CA GLN A 156 -4.29 -19.92 -20.31
C GLN A 156 -3.74 -21.14 -21.08
N GLU A 157 -4.59 -21.85 -21.84
CA GLU A 157 -4.19 -22.96 -22.72
C GLU A 157 -3.40 -22.48 -23.94
N ALA A 158 -3.76 -21.34 -24.51
CA ALA A 158 -3.01 -20.74 -25.62
C ALA A 158 -1.62 -20.23 -25.20
N TYR A 159 -1.45 -19.90 -23.91
CA TYR A 159 -0.23 -19.35 -23.33
C TYR A 159 0.26 -20.20 -22.15
N LEU A 160 0.53 -21.48 -22.40
CA LEU A 160 1.21 -22.35 -21.44
C LEU A 160 2.60 -21.79 -21.06
N TYR A 161 3.08 -22.20 -19.89
CA TYR A 161 4.39 -21.80 -19.40
C TYR A 161 5.50 -22.42 -20.26
N ASP A 162 6.32 -21.58 -20.89
CA ASP A 162 7.39 -21.99 -21.81
C ASP A 162 8.59 -22.59 -21.06
N LEU A 163 8.59 -23.92 -20.92
CA LEU A 163 9.63 -24.66 -20.19
C LEU A 163 11.02 -24.54 -20.84
N SER A 164 11.10 -24.21 -22.14
CA SER A 164 12.39 -24.02 -22.82
C SER A 164 13.18 -22.83 -22.22
N LYS A 165 12.46 -21.84 -21.67
CA LYS A 165 13.03 -20.65 -21.03
C LYS A 165 13.37 -20.85 -19.56
N LYS A 166 13.13 -22.04 -18.97
CA LYS A 166 13.39 -22.32 -17.54
C LYS A 166 14.83 -22.00 -17.12
N LYS A 167 15.83 -22.26 -17.98
CA LYS A 167 17.23 -21.96 -17.67
C LYS A 167 17.52 -20.46 -17.60
N ILE A 168 16.79 -19.64 -18.35
CA ILE A 168 17.01 -18.20 -18.46
C ILE A 168 16.17 -17.44 -17.43
N LEU A 169 14.91 -17.82 -17.25
CA LEU A 169 13.93 -17.09 -16.45
C LEU A 169 13.62 -17.76 -15.10
N SER A 170 13.95 -19.05 -14.91
CA SER A 170 13.75 -19.77 -13.65
C SER A 170 12.32 -19.60 -13.11
N TYR A 171 12.15 -18.94 -11.96
CA TYR A 171 10.87 -18.65 -11.31
C TYR A 171 10.08 -17.48 -11.93
N ALA A 172 10.56 -16.85 -13.00
CA ALA A 172 9.88 -15.74 -13.67
C ALA A 172 9.13 -16.18 -14.95
N LEU A 173 8.87 -17.49 -15.10
CA LEU A 173 8.07 -18.00 -16.23
C LEU A 173 6.61 -17.58 -16.12
N ASP A 174 6.10 -17.37 -14.89
CA ASP A 174 4.82 -16.71 -14.62
C ASP A 174 4.77 -15.31 -15.21
N TRP A 175 5.79 -14.50 -14.95
CA TRP A 175 5.86 -13.16 -15.52
C TRP A 175 5.97 -13.20 -17.04
N ASN A 176 6.75 -14.13 -17.61
CA ASN A 176 6.82 -14.29 -19.07
C ASN A 176 5.47 -14.68 -19.69
N MET A 177 4.71 -15.56 -19.05
CA MET A 177 3.37 -15.94 -19.49
C MET A 177 2.43 -14.73 -19.45
N ILE A 178 2.35 -14.03 -18.30
CA ILE A 178 1.52 -12.83 -18.11
C ILE A 178 1.86 -11.76 -19.15
N TYR A 179 3.16 -11.50 -19.38
CA TYR A 179 3.60 -10.51 -20.36
C TYR A 179 3.22 -10.92 -21.79
N SER A 180 3.27 -12.21 -22.12
CA SER A 180 2.86 -12.72 -23.44
C SER A 180 1.36 -12.50 -23.69
N VAL A 181 0.53 -12.76 -22.68
CA VAL A 181 -0.92 -12.49 -22.71
C VAL A 181 -1.19 -10.99 -22.85
N PHE A 182 -0.48 -10.14 -22.09
CA PHE A 182 -0.58 -8.68 -22.20
C PHE A 182 -0.22 -8.17 -23.60
N LYS A 183 0.89 -8.65 -24.16
CA LYS A 183 1.36 -8.24 -25.49
C LYS A 183 0.40 -8.66 -26.61
N ALA A 184 -0.28 -9.78 -26.45
CA ALA A 184 -1.28 -10.26 -27.39
C ALA A 184 -2.59 -9.44 -27.38
N GLY A 185 -2.74 -8.49 -26.45
CA GLY A 185 -3.88 -7.56 -26.43
C GLY A 185 -5.11 -8.07 -25.70
N TYR A 186 -4.99 -9.14 -24.91
CA TYR A 186 -6.06 -9.62 -24.04
C TYR A 186 -6.42 -8.60 -22.96
N LYS A 187 -7.67 -8.65 -22.50
CA LYS A 187 -8.24 -7.65 -21.60
C LYS A 187 -8.01 -8.01 -20.13
N PHE A 188 -7.43 -7.07 -19.39
CA PHE A 188 -7.14 -7.20 -17.96
C PHE A 188 -8.09 -6.34 -17.14
N LYS A 189 -8.70 -6.92 -16.10
CA LYS A 189 -9.56 -6.22 -15.15
C LYS A 189 -9.03 -6.40 -13.73
N LYS A 190 -8.70 -5.29 -13.08
CA LYS A 190 -8.47 -5.29 -11.63
C LYS A 190 -9.80 -5.32 -10.88
N VAL A 191 -9.87 -6.11 -9.82
CA VAL A 191 -10.93 -6.11 -8.81
C VAL A 191 -10.41 -5.61 -7.46
N ASN A 192 -11.29 -5.02 -6.64
CA ASN A 192 -10.91 -4.56 -5.30
C ASN A 192 -11.08 -5.70 -4.29
N VAL A 193 -10.37 -6.80 -4.53
CA VAL A 193 -10.43 -8.03 -3.75
C VAL A 193 -9.01 -8.48 -3.48
N THR A 194 -8.71 -8.78 -2.22
CA THR A 194 -7.50 -9.52 -1.87
C THR A 194 -7.76 -11.00 -2.13
N ILE A 195 -7.07 -11.58 -3.09
CA ILE A 195 -7.36 -12.95 -3.56
C ILE A 195 -6.51 -13.97 -2.79
N GLU A 196 -5.21 -13.73 -2.67
CA GLU A 196 -4.22 -14.71 -2.21
C GLU A 196 -3.44 -14.18 -0.99
N LYS A 197 -3.01 -15.10 -0.12
CA LYS A 197 -1.93 -14.88 0.84
C LYS A 197 -0.77 -15.81 0.52
N TYR A 198 0.45 -15.26 0.51
CA TYR A 198 1.67 -16.00 0.20
C TYR A 198 2.78 -15.70 1.21
N ARG A 199 3.70 -16.66 1.42
CA ARG A 199 4.85 -16.50 2.33
C ARG A 199 6.08 -15.93 1.61
N VAL A 200 6.84 -15.07 2.31
CA VAL A 200 8.04 -14.39 1.78
C VAL A 200 9.22 -15.33 1.53
N ASP A 201 9.26 -16.48 2.21
CA ASP A 201 10.36 -17.46 2.13
C ASP A 201 10.46 -18.19 0.77
N GLY A 202 9.63 -17.80 -0.21
CA GLY A 202 9.64 -18.34 -1.56
C GLY A 202 10.90 -17.99 -2.37
N MET A 203 11.20 -18.82 -3.38
CA MET A 203 12.39 -18.70 -4.25
C MET A 203 12.50 -17.38 -5.05
N SER A 204 11.45 -16.55 -5.10
CA SER A 204 11.35 -15.34 -5.92
C SER A 204 11.74 -14.04 -5.21
N ASN A 205 12.17 -14.09 -3.94
CA ASN A 205 12.49 -12.91 -3.15
C ASN A 205 13.91 -12.35 -3.39
N HIS A 206 14.20 -11.95 -4.64
CA HIS A 206 15.51 -11.39 -5.03
C HIS A 206 15.37 -10.12 -5.88
N ILE A 207 15.55 -8.95 -5.26
CA ILE A 207 15.32 -7.63 -5.88
C ILE A 207 16.05 -7.45 -7.22
N TYR A 208 17.38 -7.60 -7.24
CA TYR A 208 18.17 -7.35 -8.46
C TYR A 208 17.89 -8.37 -9.57
N LYS A 209 17.62 -9.62 -9.18
CA LYS A 209 17.25 -10.69 -10.11
C LYS A 209 15.87 -10.43 -10.73
N ASN A 210 14.92 -9.94 -9.94
CA ASN A 210 13.60 -9.51 -10.42
C ASN A 210 13.70 -8.30 -11.36
N LEU A 211 14.56 -7.33 -11.08
CA LEU A 211 14.83 -6.21 -11.99
C LEU A 211 15.41 -6.69 -13.32
N TRP A 212 16.34 -7.65 -13.28
CA TRP A 212 16.92 -8.25 -14.46
C TRP A 212 15.89 -9.04 -15.29
N TYR A 213 15.02 -9.83 -14.65
CA TYR A 213 13.94 -10.54 -15.33
C TYR A 213 12.91 -9.59 -15.95
N ASN A 214 12.56 -8.50 -15.27
CA ASN A 214 11.72 -7.46 -15.86
C ASN A 214 12.35 -6.92 -17.14
N TYR A 215 13.66 -6.64 -17.15
CA TYR A 215 14.37 -6.24 -18.36
C TYR A 215 14.30 -7.33 -19.44
N LEU A 216 14.71 -8.57 -19.14
CA LEU A 216 14.74 -9.66 -20.13
C LEU A 216 13.38 -9.94 -20.76
N ILE A 217 12.31 -9.95 -19.97
CA ILE A 217 10.96 -10.27 -20.46
C ILE A 217 10.39 -9.10 -21.27
N THR A 218 10.47 -7.87 -20.74
CA THR A 218 9.89 -6.69 -21.42
C THR A 218 10.71 -6.19 -22.62
N SER A 219 11.96 -6.64 -22.74
CA SER A 219 12.79 -6.43 -23.93
C SER A 219 12.77 -7.61 -24.89
N GLU A 220 12.04 -8.68 -24.56
CA GLU A 220 11.98 -9.93 -25.32
C GLU A 220 13.37 -10.52 -25.61
N GLN A 221 14.29 -10.36 -24.65
CA GLN A 221 15.69 -10.78 -24.75
C GLN A 221 16.46 -10.10 -25.90
N ARG A 222 15.98 -8.95 -26.39
CA ARG A 222 16.66 -8.11 -27.38
C ARG A 222 17.19 -6.84 -26.72
N PHE A 223 18.28 -6.30 -27.25
CA PHE A 223 18.80 -5.04 -26.74
C PHE A 223 17.80 -3.90 -26.98
N ASN A 224 17.41 -3.19 -25.92
CA ASN A 224 16.50 -2.06 -25.99
C ASN A 224 16.97 -0.94 -25.06
N VAL A 225 17.35 0.21 -25.65
CA VAL A 225 17.93 1.37 -24.94
C VAL A 225 17.00 1.91 -23.85
N LYS A 226 15.69 1.99 -24.12
CA LYS A 226 14.71 2.47 -23.15
C LYS A 226 14.58 1.50 -21.98
N LYS A 227 14.51 0.19 -22.24
CA LYS A 227 14.37 -0.83 -21.20
C LYS A 227 15.61 -0.97 -20.34
N ILE A 228 16.81 -0.94 -20.94
CA ILE A 228 18.06 -1.00 -20.16
C ILE A 228 18.24 0.25 -19.30
N SER A 229 17.83 1.44 -19.80
CA SER A 229 17.86 2.68 -19.01
C SER A 229 16.93 2.60 -17.79
N ILE A 230 15.71 2.06 -17.94
CA ILE A 230 14.78 1.83 -16.82
C ILE A 230 15.38 0.85 -15.81
N PHE A 231 15.97 -0.26 -16.28
CA PHE A 231 16.64 -1.24 -15.43
C PHE A 231 17.78 -0.61 -14.63
N LEU A 232 18.72 0.07 -15.29
CA LEU A 232 19.86 0.71 -14.63
C LEU A 232 19.41 1.77 -13.62
N THR A 233 18.41 2.58 -13.97
CA THR A 233 17.84 3.57 -13.06
C THR A 233 17.28 2.91 -11.80
N LYS A 234 16.51 1.83 -11.94
CA LYS A 234 15.96 1.08 -10.79
C LYS A 234 17.06 0.43 -9.95
N VAL A 235 18.12 -0.09 -10.57
CA VAL A 235 19.28 -0.64 -9.86
C VAL A 235 20.00 0.44 -9.06
N ILE A 236 20.27 1.60 -9.67
CA ILE A 236 20.95 2.73 -9.00
C ILE A 236 20.12 3.25 -7.84
N VAL A 237 18.83 3.50 -8.06
CA VAL A 237 17.92 3.96 -7.00
C VAL A 237 17.86 2.95 -5.86
N ASN A 238 17.72 1.66 -6.17
CA ASN A 238 17.66 0.63 -5.14
C ASN A 238 18.99 0.52 -4.35
N ALA A 239 20.12 0.54 -5.04
CA ALA A 239 21.45 0.55 -4.42
C ALA A 239 21.64 1.79 -3.54
N PHE A 240 21.21 2.96 -4.00
CA PHE A 240 21.27 4.20 -3.25
C PHE A 240 20.39 4.15 -1.99
N THR A 241 19.11 3.76 -2.10
CA THR A 241 18.19 3.73 -0.96
C THR A 241 18.54 2.70 0.12
N HIS A 242 19.30 1.66 -0.25
CA HIS A 242 19.82 0.66 0.69
C HIS A 242 21.28 0.94 1.11
N SER A 243 21.88 2.03 0.62
CA SER A 243 23.22 2.44 1.03
C SER A 243 23.22 3.01 2.44
N PHE A 244 24.37 2.91 3.11
CA PHE A 244 24.56 3.51 4.43
C PHE A 244 24.42 5.04 4.43
N ILE A 245 24.61 5.71 3.28
CA ILE A 245 24.56 7.18 3.13
C ILE A 245 23.13 7.70 3.08
N TYR A 246 22.20 6.92 2.52
CA TYR A 246 20.82 7.37 2.31
C TYR A 246 20.10 7.81 3.60
N PRO A 247 20.20 7.09 4.74
CA PRO A 247 19.64 7.57 6.00
C PRO A 247 20.16 8.95 6.41
N PHE A 248 21.46 9.23 6.20
CA PHE A 248 22.06 10.53 6.51
C PHE A 248 21.54 11.62 5.59
N LEU A 249 21.49 11.40 4.27
CA LEU A 249 20.96 12.38 3.33
C LEU A 249 19.48 12.65 3.55
N LYS A 250 18.70 11.60 3.83
CA LYS A 250 17.29 11.71 4.18
C LYS A 250 17.12 12.53 5.46
N GLY A 251 17.80 12.17 6.55
CA GLY A 251 17.75 12.91 7.81
C GLY A 251 18.24 14.35 7.67
N PHE A 252 19.28 14.59 6.88
CA PHE A 252 19.75 15.94 6.58
C PHE A 252 18.65 16.80 5.94
N GLY A 253 17.93 16.27 4.95
CA GLY A 253 16.81 17.00 4.34
C GLY A 253 15.58 17.10 5.25
N THR A 254 15.14 15.99 5.84
CA THR A 254 13.85 15.93 6.55
C THR A 254 13.90 16.41 7.99
N GLU A 255 15.08 16.47 8.61
CA GLU A 255 15.25 16.96 9.99
C GLU A 255 16.08 18.25 9.99
N PHE A 256 17.36 18.18 9.58
CA PHE A 256 18.27 19.31 9.74
C PHE A 256 17.88 20.52 8.90
N ILE A 257 17.72 20.35 7.58
CA ILE A 257 17.30 21.46 6.72
C ILE A 257 15.91 21.95 7.16
N LEU A 258 14.98 21.05 7.46
CA LEU A 258 13.62 21.40 7.82
C LEU A 258 13.52 22.23 9.12
N ASN A 259 14.27 21.85 10.17
CA ASN A 259 14.10 22.39 11.52
C ASN A 259 15.25 23.32 11.97
N ASP A 260 16.45 23.17 11.41
CA ASP A 260 17.64 23.93 11.84
C ASP A 260 18.07 25.00 10.82
N ALA A 261 17.79 24.81 9.53
CA ALA A 261 18.17 25.78 8.49
C ALA A 261 16.96 26.59 7.98
N LEU A 262 15.94 25.90 7.49
CA LEU A 262 14.76 26.49 6.87
C LEU A 262 14.04 27.50 7.77
N PRO A 263 13.84 27.26 9.09
CA PRO A 263 13.10 28.19 9.94
C PRO A 263 13.83 29.52 10.14
N HIS A 264 15.10 29.64 9.76
CA HIS A 264 15.88 30.88 9.83
C HIS A 264 15.93 31.65 8.51
N ILE A 265 15.43 31.07 7.40
CA ILE A 265 15.38 31.74 6.09
C ILE A 265 14.26 32.80 6.10
N PRO A 266 14.56 34.09 5.82
CA PRO A 266 13.56 35.16 5.90
C PRO A 266 12.50 35.13 4.80
N PHE A 267 12.80 34.47 3.69
CA PHE A 267 11.98 34.48 2.49
C PHE A 267 10.93 33.38 2.52
N TRP A 268 9.67 33.75 2.72
CA TRP A 268 8.56 32.80 2.79
C TRP A 268 8.43 31.95 1.52
N PHE A 269 8.65 32.53 0.33
CA PHE A 269 8.55 31.76 -0.92
C PHE A 269 9.54 30.59 -0.97
N VAL A 270 10.75 30.75 -0.41
CA VAL A 270 11.77 29.68 -0.31
C VAL A 270 11.30 28.60 0.66
N ARG A 271 10.87 29.01 1.87
CA ARG A 271 10.37 28.08 2.91
C ARG A 271 9.15 27.31 2.42
N ARG A 272 8.21 28.00 1.79
CA ARG A 272 7.01 27.43 1.17
C ARG A 272 7.34 26.42 0.08
N PHE A 273 8.29 26.75 -0.81
CA PHE A 273 8.70 25.83 -1.87
C PHE A 273 9.26 24.53 -1.27
N TYR A 274 10.17 24.62 -0.29
CA TYR A 274 10.75 23.46 0.36
C TYR A 274 9.71 22.60 1.10
N LEU A 275 8.81 23.23 1.88
CA LEU A 275 7.72 22.53 2.55
C LEU A 275 6.81 21.78 1.56
N LYS A 276 6.54 22.38 0.39
CA LYS A 276 5.80 21.71 -0.68
C LYS A 276 6.56 20.55 -1.30
N THR A 277 7.89 20.63 -1.46
CA THR A 277 8.69 19.47 -1.91
C THR A 277 8.67 18.31 -0.92
N LEU A 278 8.47 18.61 0.36
CA LEU A 278 8.23 17.61 1.40
C LEU A 278 6.75 17.16 1.47
N GLY A 279 5.88 17.57 0.56
CA GLY A 279 4.49 17.12 0.51
C GLY A 279 3.48 17.89 1.36
N VAL A 280 3.89 18.98 2.03
CA VAL A 280 2.95 19.86 2.77
C VAL A 280 1.98 20.51 1.78
N LYS A 281 0.67 20.46 2.09
CA LYS A 281 -0.34 21.18 1.30
C LYS A 281 -0.62 22.54 1.93
N ILE A 282 -0.37 23.60 1.19
CA ILE A 282 -0.53 24.99 1.66
C ILE A 282 -1.39 25.74 0.66
N GLY A 283 -2.55 26.21 1.14
CA GLY A 283 -3.49 27.04 0.39
C GLY A 283 -2.91 28.38 -0.04
N GLU A 284 -3.66 29.05 -0.89
CA GLU A 284 -3.36 30.39 -1.38
C GLU A 284 -3.38 31.40 -0.22
N GLU A 285 -2.46 32.37 -0.27
CA GLU A 285 -2.29 33.44 0.73
C GLU A 285 -2.05 32.98 2.19
N SER A 286 -1.87 31.69 2.42
CA SER A 286 -1.45 31.15 3.71
C SER A 286 0.06 31.25 3.88
N PHE A 287 0.49 31.50 5.11
CA PHE A 287 1.91 31.60 5.45
C PHE A 287 2.26 30.98 6.80
N ILE A 288 3.50 30.52 6.93
CA ILE A 288 4.06 30.05 8.19
C ILE A 288 5.23 30.97 8.52
N MET A 289 5.26 31.55 9.71
CA MET A 289 6.39 32.39 10.14
C MET A 289 7.63 31.53 10.44
N LYS A 290 8.75 32.20 10.71
CA LYS A 290 10.01 31.55 11.06
C LYS A 290 9.96 30.78 12.39
N THR A 291 11.04 30.03 12.65
CA THR A 291 11.33 29.34 13.92
C THR A 291 10.25 28.35 14.40
N ASN A 292 9.56 27.70 13.47
CA ASN A 292 8.64 26.60 13.76
C ASN A 292 9.37 25.27 13.73
N TYR A 293 8.96 24.31 14.55
CA TYR A 293 9.49 22.95 14.58
C TYR A 293 8.47 21.97 14.02
N PHE A 294 8.88 21.13 13.07
CA PHE A 294 8.01 20.20 12.36
C PHE A 294 8.42 18.75 12.62
N MET A 295 7.42 17.88 12.82
CA MET A 295 7.60 16.42 12.79
C MET A 295 6.69 15.84 11.69
N ASN A 296 7.27 15.07 10.76
CA ASN A 296 6.56 14.47 9.62
C ASN A 296 5.65 15.45 8.83
N PRO A 297 6.22 16.56 8.29
CA PRO A 297 5.43 17.65 7.70
C PRO A 297 4.58 17.22 6.49
N TRP A 298 4.91 16.11 5.81
CA TRP A 298 4.17 15.61 4.63
C TRP A 298 2.70 15.28 4.89
N ARG A 299 2.25 15.22 6.15
CA ARG A 299 0.83 15.01 6.52
C ARG A 299 0.13 16.29 7.00
N LEU A 300 0.75 17.45 6.83
CA LEU A 300 0.17 18.75 7.16
C LEU A 300 -0.59 19.33 5.96
N LYS A 301 -1.83 19.75 6.20
CA LYS A 301 -2.68 20.46 5.23
C LYS A 301 -3.16 21.77 5.82
N ILE A 302 -3.01 22.86 5.08
CA ILE A 302 -3.43 24.21 5.46
C ILE A 302 -4.32 24.77 4.35
N GLY A 303 -5.50 25.26 4.71
CA GLY A 303 -6.44 25.95 3.83
C GLY A 303 -5.91 27.31 3.35
N LYS A 304 -6.80 28.11 2.76
CA LYS A 304 -6.48 29.46 2.25
C LYS A 304 -6.52 30.50 3.35
N HIS A 305 -5.74 31.57 3.18
CA HIS A 305 -5.72 32.72 4.08
C HIS A 305 -5.58 32.33 5.57
N SER A 306 -4.74 31.34 5.87
CA SER A 306 -4.46 30.86 7.24
C SER A 306 -3.00 31.13 7.58
N HIS A 307 -2.70 31.42 8.85
CA HIS A 307 -1.33 31.64 9.27
C HIS A 307 -0.93 30.83 10.50
N ILE A 308 0.35 30.48 10.55
CA ILE A 308 1.01 29.93 11.72
C ILE A 308 2.13 30.89 12.13
N ASN A 309 2.03 31.44 13.33
CA ASN A 309 3.05 32.33 13.87
C ASN A 309 4.30 31.56 14.32
N ARG A 310 5.23 32.24 15.00
CA ARG A 310 6.55 31.68 15.33
C ARG A 310 6.52 30.76 16.53
N GLY A 311 7.48 29.84 16.58
CA GLY A 311 7.75 29.01 17.75
C GLY A 311 6.73 27.90 17.97
N CYS A 312 5.86 27.62 17.00
CA CYS A 312 4.93 26.51 17.11
C CYS A 312 5.65 25.17 16.93
N LEU A 313 5.22 24.20 17.73
CA LEU A 313 5.55 22.79 17.55
C LEU A 313 4.42 22.13 16.74
N ILE A 314 4.76 21.61 15.57
CA ILE A 314 3.83 21.02 14.61
C ILE A 314 4.14 19.54 14.46
N ASP A 315 3.57 18.73 15.35
CA ASP A 315 3.67 17.28 15.28
C ASP A 315 2.60 16.72 14.34
N ALA A 316 2.94 16.56 13.06
CA ALA A 316 2.05 16.02 12.04
C ALA A 316 2.22 14.50 11.84
N ARG A 317 2.80 13.75 12.80
CA ARG A 317 2.99 12.29 12.65
C ARG A 317 1.69 11.54 12.36
N ALA A 318 0.55 11.93 12.95
CA ALA A 318 -0.78 11.39 12.62
C ALA A 318 -1.54 12.19 11.54
N GLY A 319 -1.01 13.34 11.14
CA GLY A 319 -1.64 14.31 10.25
C GLY A 319 -2.39 15.43 10.97
N ILE A 320 -2.33 16.62 10.39
CA ILE A 320 -2.99 17.83 10.86
C ILE A 320 -3.70 18.48 9.67
N THR A 321 -4.99 18.79 9.83
CA THR A 321 -5.75 19.56 8.83
C THR A 321 -6.18 20.88 9.43
N ILE A 322 -5.77 21.97 8.81
CA ILE A 322 -6.12 23.35 9.16
C ILE A 322 -6.98 23.92 8.04
N GLY A 323 -8.15 24.44 8.38
CA GLY A 323 -9.09 25.06 7.46
C GLY A 323 -8.62 26.42 6.92
N ASN A 324 -9.57 27.17 6.36
CA ASN A 324 -9.40 28.51 5.85
C ASN A 324 -9.53 29.55 6.96
N ASN A 325 -8.86 30.69 6.85
CA ASN A 325 -9.00 31.80 7.82
C ASN A 325 -8.66 31.41 9.26
N VAL A 326 -7.78 30.43 9.45
CA VAL A 326 -7.32 30.00 10.78
C VAL A 326 -6.14 30.85 11.22
N SER A 327 -6.22 31.38 12.44
CA SER A 327 -5.12 32.10 13.09
C SER A 327 -4.49 31.22 14.16
N ILE A 328 -3.25 30.78 13.94
CA ILE A 328 -2.46 30.07 14.95
C ILE A 328 -1.42 31.04 15.51
N SER A 329 -1.57 31.39 16.78
CA SER A 329 -0.70 32.32 17.48
C SER A 329 0.66 31.73 17.83
N HIS A 330 1.56 32.55 18.36
CA HIS A 330 2.92 32.16 18.73
C HIS A 330 2.94 31.01 19.73
N ASN A 331 3.95 30.14 19.65
CA ASN A 331 4.22 29.07 20.60
C ASN A 331 3.07 28.06 20.81
N VAL A 332 2.14 27.95 19.85
CA VAL A 332 1.10 26.92 19.89
C VAL A 332 1.70 25.54 19.63
N ASN A 333 1.30 24.55 20.41
CA ASN A 333 1.71 23.16 20.25
C ASN A 333 0.57 22.32 19.68
N LEU A 334 0.77 21.71 18.51
CA LEU A 334 -0.15 20.74 17.92
C LEU A 334 0.48 19.35 18.05
N ILE A 335 -0.05 18.50 18.92
CA ILE A 335 0.58 17.24 19.33
C ILE A 335 -0.29 16.06 18.90
N THR A 336 0.11 15.33 17.84
CA THR A 336 -0.66 14.18 17.34
C THR A 336 -0.20 12.82 17.86
N GLY A 337 0.98 12.74 18.46
CA GLY A 337 1.54 11.51 19.04
C GLY A 337 1.61 11.51 20.57
N SER A 338 1.42 10.34 21.16
CA SER A 338 1.66 10.05 22.58
C SER A 338 2.02 8.57 22.73
N HIS A 339 2.07 8.05 23.97
CA HIS A 339 2.23 6.64 24.27
C HIS A 339 1.05 6.15 25.11
N ASN A 340 0.66 4.89 24.95
CA ASN A 340 -0.34 4.26 25.81
C ASN A 340 0.29 3.99 27.20
N PRO A 341 -0.13 4.69 28.27
CA PRO A 341 0.45 4.50 29.60
C PRO A 341 0.14 3.12 30.21
N GLN A 342 -0.87 2.41 29.67
CA GLN A 342 -1.23 1.05 30.09
C GLN A 342 -0.50 -0.03 29.29
N SER A 343 0.22 0.34 28.23
CA SER A 343 0.93 -0.62 27.39
C SER A 343 2.23 -1.08 28.06
N ARG A 344 2.37 -2.39 28.26
CA ARG A 344 3.62 -3.03 28.71
C ARG A 344 4.81 -2.71 27.78
N TYR A 345 4.56 -2.47 26.49
CA TYR A 345 5.59 -2.25 25.46
C TYR A 345 5.80 -0.77 25.09
N PHE A 346 5.24 0.17 25.87
CA PHE A 346 5.32 1.61 25.58
C PHE A 346 4.83 1.98 24.15
N GLU A 347 3.75 1.33 23.69
CA GLU A 347 3.18 1.51 22.36
C GLU A 347 2.86 2.97 22.06
N ALA A 348 3.30 3.45 20.91
CA ALA A 348 3.00 4.78 20.44
C ALA A 348 1.54 4.85 19.92
N VAL A 349 0.82 5.91 20.29
CA VAL A 349 -0.56 6.17 19.88
C VAL A 349 -0.61 7.48 19.12
N PHE A 350 -1.17 7.44 17.92
CA PHE A 350 -1.26 8.59 17.02
C PHE A 350 -2.73 8.85 16.67
N SER A 351 -3.17 10.10 16.76
CA SER A 351 -4.52 10.48 16.36
C SER A 351 -4.49 11.87 15.71
N PRO A 352 -5.16 12.07 14.56
CA PRO A 352 -5.07 13.31 13.80
C PRO A 352 -5.70 14.47 14.58
N ILE A 353 -5.28 15.71 14.25
CA ILE A 353 -5.94 16.94 14.69
C ILE A 353 -6.63 17.56 13.48
N SER A 354 -7.85 18.05 13.68
CA SER A 354 -8.61 18.80 12.68
C SER A 354 -9.05 20.14 13.24
N ILE A 355 -8.80 21.21 12.49
CA ILE A 355 -9.12 22.59 12.87
C ILE A 355 -9.90 23.18 11.71
N ASP A 356 -11.17 23.49 11.95
CA ASP A 356 -12.07 24.03 10.94
C ASP A 356 -11.78 25.51 10.65
N ASP A 357 -12.51 26.05 9.68
CA ASP A 357 -12.38 27.43 9.23
C ASP A 357 -12.59 28.44 10.37
N TYR A 358 -11.91 29.59 10.28
CA TYR A 358 -12.04 30.73 11.20
C TYR A 358 -11.64 30.46 12.66
N CYS A 359 -11.05 29.31 12.96
CA CYS A 359 -10.56 29.04 14.31
C CYS A 359 -9.42 29.98 14.71
N TRP A 360 -9.35 30.30 16.01
CA TRP A 360 -8.27 31.10 16.58
C TRP A 360 -7.63 30.37 17.75
N LEU A 361 -6.36 30.00 17.59
CA LEU A 361 -5.56 29.38 18.64
C LEU A 361 -4.67 30.45 19.28
N GLY A 362 -4.94 30.76 20.54
CA GLY A 362 -4.23 31.76 21.34
C GLY A 362 -2.80 31.33 21.69
N VAL A 363 -1.97 32.32 22.05
CA VAL A 363 -0.53 32.12 22.30
C VAL A 363 -0.29 31.00 23.32
N GLY A 364 0.63 30.09 23.00
CA GLY A 364 1.05 29.05 23.95
C GLY A 364 0.04 27.94 24.23
N CYS A 365 -1.13 27.92 23.57
CA CYS A 365 -2.07 26.83 23.79
C CYS A 365 -1.56 25.50 23.21
N THR A 366 -2.02 24.39 23.77
CA THR A 366 -1.66 23.04 23.33
C THR A 366 -2.90 22.27 22.93
N ILE A 367 -2.90 21.71 21.71
CA ILE A 367 -3.96 20.86 21.18
C ILE A 367 -3.44 19.41 21.15
N LEU A 368 -4.12 18.51 21.86
CA LEU A 368 -3.72 17.11 21.95
C LEU A 368 -4.31 16.25 20.83
N LYS A 369 -3.75 15.04 20.69
CA LYS A 369 -4.09 14.08 19.65
C LYS A 369 -5.59 13.77 19.62
N GLY A 370 -6.16 13.67 18.42
CA GLY A 370 -7.55 13.26 18.23
C GLY A 370 -8.56 14.39 18.39
N VAL A 371 -8.14 15.62 18.69
CA VAL A 371 -9.05 16.75 18.89
C VAL A 371 -9.51 17.35 17.56
N HIS A 372 -10.81 17.60 17.46
CA HIS A 372 -11.45 18.46 16.48
C HIS A 372 -11.78 19.83 17.08
N ILE A 373 -11.32 20.90 16.44
CA ILE A 373 -11.68 22.28 16.78
C ILE A 373 -12.69 22.77 15.76
N GLY A 374 -13.96 22.86 16.18
CA GLY A 374 -15.08 23.24 15.33
C GLY A 374 -15.01 24.68 14.83
N LYS A 375 -15.65 24.92 13.69
CA LYS A 375 -15.61 26.21 12.96
C LYS A 375 -15.75 27.43 13.87
N GLY A 376 -14.84 28.39 13.70
CA GLY A 376 -14.89 29.68 14.41
C GLY A 376 -14.53 29.64 15.89
N ALA A 377 -14.22 28.46 16.46
CA ALA A 377 -13.89 28.34 17.87
C ALA A 377 -12.60 29.10 18.24
N VAL A 378 -12.51 29.50 19.51
CA VAL A 378 -11.35 30.19 20.07
C VAL A 378 -10.77 29.37 21.21
N VAL A 379 -9.49 29.07 21.13
CA VAL A 379 -8.72 28.48 22.23
C VAL A 379 -7.90 29.58 22.87
N CYS A 380 -8.19 29.92 24.12
CA CYS A 380 -7.49 30.99 24.83
C CYS A 380 -6.01 30.64 25.06
N ALA A 381 -5.21 31.69 25.29
CA ALA A 381 -3.78 31.55 25.52
C ALA A 381 -3.47 30.59 26.67
N GLY A 382 -2.44 29.76 26.49
CA GLY A 382 -1.97 28.78 27.49
C GLY A 382 -2.93 27.60 27.78
N ALA A 383 -4.09 27.52 27.12
CA ALA A 383 -5.04 26.44 27.36
C ALA A 383 -4.51 25.07 26.85
N VAL A 384 -4.92 23.97 27.49
CA VAL A 384 -4.61 22.61 27.05
C VAL A 384 -5.90 21.90 26.66
N VAL A 385 -6.10 21.71 25.36
CA VAL A 385 -7.30 21.13 24.79
C VAL A 385 -7.14 19.62 24.67
N THR A 386 -7.96 18.88 25.43
CA THR A 386 -7.92 17.41 25.53
C THR A 386 -9.14 16.72 24.92
N LYS A 387 -10.14 17.49 24.47
CA LYS A 387 -11.39 17.04 23.88
C LYS A 387 -11.81 18.02 22.78
N ASP A 388 -12.73 17.56 21.93
CA ASP A 388 -13.30 18.38 20.85
C ASP A 388 -13.91 19.68 21.37
N VAL A 389 -13.81 20.72 20.54
CA VAL A 389 -14.29 22.07 20.85
C VAL A 389 -15.43 22.39 19.90
N ALA A 390 -16.59 22.72 20.45
CA ALA A 390 -17.78 23.01 19.67
C ALA A 390 -17.59 24.25 18.77
N PRO A 391 -18.23 24.31 17.59
CA PRO A 391 -18.19 25.48 16.73
C PRO A 391 -18.54 26.77 17.48
N TYR A 392 -17.79 27.83 17.21
CA TYR A 392 -17.94 29.17 17.82
C TYR A 392 -17.80 29.22 19.34
N SER A 393 -17.44 28.13 20.02
CA SER A 393 -17.17 28.18 21.46
C SER A 393 -15.82 28.86 21.74
N ILE A 394 -15.71 29.48 22.91
CA ILE A 394 -14.47 30.02 23.46
C ILE A 394 -14.08 29.13 24.63
N VAL A 395 -12.90 28.50 24.58
CA VAL A 395 -12.41 27.60 25.61
C VAL A 395 -11.13 28.10 26.27
N ALA A 396 -10.99 27.87 27.58
CA ALA A 396 -9.79 28.25 28.35
C ALA A 396 -9.48 27.26 29.47
N GLY A 397 -8.24 27.27 29.95
CA GLY A 397 -7.80 26.49 31.12
C GLY A 397 -7.08 25.17 30.80
N VAL A 398 -6.74 24.44 31.87
CA VAL A 398 -6.06 23.13 31.83
C VAL A 398 -6.81 22.15 32.74
N PRO A 399 -7.58 21.20 32.20
CA PRO A 399 -7.95 21.09 30.79
C PRO A 399 -8.87 22.24 30.35
N ALA A 400 -8.86 22.54 29.05
CA ALA A 400 -9.70 23.59 28.48
C ALA A 400 -11.19 23.28 28.66
N LYS A 401 -11.95 24.28 29.08
CA LYS A 401 -13.42 24.23 29.22
C LYS A 401 -14.04 25.40 28.50
N GLU A 402 -15.27 25.24 28.02
CA GLU A 402 -16.05 26.34 27.47
C GLU A 402 -16.29 27.41 28.53
N ILE A 403 -16.01 28.66 28.15
CA ILE A 403 -16.18 29.84 29.01
C ILE A 403 -17.13 30.87 28.41
N SER A 404 -17.34 30.85 27.10
CA SER A 404 -18.21 31.78 26.38
C SER A 404 -18.43 31.30 24.93
N ASN A 405 -19.22 32.07 24.18
CA ASN A 405 -19.46 31.88 22.76
C ASN A 405 -18.94 33.09 21.97
N ARG A 406 -18.40 32.83 20.78
CA ARG A 406 -17.95 33.80 19.79
C ARG A 406 -19.12 34.16 18.86
N THR A 407 -19.06 35.34 18.27
CA THR A 407 -19.97 35.70 17.16
C THR A 407 -19.82 34.74 15.97
N GLN A 408 -20.93 34.47 15.28
CA GLN A 408 -20.99 33.51 14.17
C GLN A 408 -20.73 34.14 12.80
N GLN A 409 -20.91 35.46 12.68
CA GLN A 409 -20.70 36.20 11.42
C GLN A 409 -19.25 36.66 11.34
N LEU A 410 -18.39 35.82 10.75
CA LEU A 410 -16.96 36.07 10.59
C LEU A 410 -16.64 36.33 9.11
N GLU A 411 -16.10 37.51 8.81
CA GLU A 411 -15.82 37.97 7.43
C GLU A 411 -14.34 38.34 7.22
N TYR A 412 -13.48 38.08 8.20
CA TYR A 412 -12.07 38.41 8.10
C TYR A 412 -11.29 37.33 7.33
N ASN A 413 -10.19 37.75 6.71
CA ASN A 413 -9.17 36.85 6.22
C ASN A 413 -7.88 37.03 7.05
N CYS A 414 -7.18 35.94 7.35
CA CYS A 414 -5.93 36.04 8.11
C CYS A 414 -4.78 36.47 7.20
N TYR A 415 -4.75 37.76 6.86
CA TYR A 415 -3.61 38.41 6.22
C TYR A 415 -2.47 38.65 7.22
N GLY A 416 -1.29 38.99 6.72
CA GLY A 416 -0.17 39.38 7.60
C GLY A 416 1.21 38.93 7.16
N TYR A 417 1.40 38.51 5.90
CA TYR A 417 2.77 38.31 5.41
C TYR A 417 3.49 39.65 5.35
N LEU A 418 4.43 39.87 6.27
CA LEU A 418 5.40 40.96 6.18
C LEU A 418 6.75 40.36 5.74
N PRO A 419 7.55 41.06 4.92
CA PRO A 419 8.92 40.65 4.63
C PRO A 419 9.68 40.32 5.92
N PHE A 420 10.48 39.25 5.90
CA PHE A 420 11.29 38.78 7.03
C PHE A 420 10.52 38.23 8.24
N THR A 421 9.19 38.03 8.15
CA THR A 421 8.42 37.39 9.24
C THR A 421 8.68 35.90 9.42
#